data_AF-A0A7L4YR52-F1
#
_entry.id   AF-A0A7L4YR52-F1
#
_cell.length_a   1.000
_cell.length_b   1.000
_cell.length_c   1.000
_cell.angle_alpha   90.00
_cell.angle_beta   90.00
_cell.angle_gamma   90.00
#
_symmetry.space_group_name_H-M   'P 1'
#
loop_
_entity.id
_entity.type
_entity.pdbx_description
1 polymer ?
#
loop_
_entity_poly.entity_id
_entity_poly.type
_entity_poly.pdbx_seq_one_letter_code
_entity_poly.pdbx_strand_id
1 'polypeptide(L)'
;MMIRPEILAAIKAGEVDLAFRRWDRPRVRVGTKLRTRAGLLEVTSLEQVAPSRITAAEAKRAGAASLKELRGLLEMKADRPTFKVGLRYVGGDPRDELRATVPSTDEISAISARLDRLDAASPIGPWTRATLEIIDRRPTVRAPDLAAELGRETGEFKKDVRKLKELGLTESLDIGYRISPRGVALIDAESGTPRTDREAAPDGTPLPRIGAPATRALRAQGVWTLEQVRSWRESDLAALHGVGPVAVRTLRETLAERGWSFAS
;
A
#
# COMPACT_ATOMS: atom_id res chain seq x y z
N MET A 1 5.99 -12.15 -4.61
CA MET A 1 5.64 -12.31 -6.04
C MET A 1 5.04 -11.00 -6.53
N MET A 2 5.53 -10.43 -7.63
CA MET A 2 4.90 -9.26 -8.22
C MET A 2 3.78 -9.72 -9.16
N ILE A 3 2.60 -9.13 -9.02
CA ILE A 3 1.44 -9.28 -9.91
C ILE A 3 1.10 -7.86 -10.38
N ARG A 4 0.84 -7.70 -11.68
CA ARG A 4 0.53 -6.39 -12.25
C ARG A 4 -0.83 -5.87 -11.74
N PRO A 5 -1.03 -4.56 -11.58
CA PRO A 5 -2.27 -4.01 -11.02
C PRO A 5 -3.54 -4.47 -11.73
N GLU A 6 -3.53 -4.53 -13.06
CA GLU A 6 -4.65 -4.99 -13.89
C GLU A 6 -5.02 -6.44 -13.60
N ILE A 7 -4.03 -7.30 -13.41
CA ILE A 7 -4.23 -8.71 -13.04
C ILE A 7 -4.76 -8.81 -11.62
N LEU A 8 -4.31 -7.96 -10.70
CA LEU A 8 -4.85 -7.92 -9.33
C LEU A 8 -6.33 -7.51 -9.30
N ALA A 9 -6.73 -6.54 -10.14
CA ALA A 9 -8.13 -6.14 -10.28
C ALA A 9 -8.98 -7.29 -10.84
N ALA A 10 -8.50 -7.98 -11.87
CA ALA A 10 -9.18 -9.14 -12.45
C ALA A 10 -9.29 -10.31 -11.45
N ILE A 11 -8.28 -10.54 -10.60
CA ILE A 11 -8.37 -11.54 -9.52
C ILE A 11 -9.42 -11.15 -8.49
N LYS A 12 -9.47 -9.86 -8.11
CA LYS A 12 -10.48 -9.35 -7.17
C LYS A 12 -11.91 -9.48 -7.74
N ALA A 13 -12.08 -9.29 -9.05
CA ALA A 13 -13.34 -9.48 -9.77
C ALA A 13 -13.71 -10.96 -9.99
N GLY A 14 -12.79 -11.90 -9.73
CA GLY A 14 -13.00 -13.34 -9.96
C GLY A 14 -12.80 -13.79 -11.41
N GLU A 15 -12.29 -12.93 -12.29
CA GLU A 15 -12.05 -13.21 -13.71
C GLU A 15 -10.73 -13.97 -13.94
N VAL A 16 -9.76 -13.79 -13.04
CA VAL A 16 -8.45 -14.43 -13.06
C VAL A 16 -8.24 -15.18 -11.74
N ASP A 17 -7.81 -16.44 -11.83
CA ASP A 17 -7.58 -17.29 -10.65
C ASP A 17 -6.31 -18.14 -10.76
N LEU A 18 -5.54 -17.98 -11.84
CA LEU A 18 -4.26 -18.66 -12.05
C LEU A 18 -3.10 -17.69 -12.18
N ALA A 19 -1.92 -18.13 -11.78
CA ALA A 19 -0.66 -17.51 -12.12
C ALA A 19 0.38 -18.58 -12.49
N PHE A 20 1.12 -18.37 -13.56
CA PHE A 20 2.24 -19.22 -13.94
C PHE A 20 3.57 -18.55 -13.59
N ARG A 21 4.50 -19.28 -12.99
CA ARG A 21 5.79 -18.75 -12.53
C ARG A 21 6.93 -19.72 -12.79
N ARG A 22 8.09 -19.19 -13.20
CA ARG A 22 9.34 -19.95 -13.32
C ARG A 22 10.17 -19.76 -12.04
N TRP A 23 10.30 -20.83 -11.24
CA TRP A 23 11.07 -20.82 -10.00
C TRP A 23 11.98 -22.02 -9.91
N ASP A 24 13.13 -21.85 -9.25
CA ASP A 24 14.06 -22.91 -8.87
C ASP A 24 13.41 -23.94 -7.93
N ARG A 25 12.50 -23.47 -7.08
CA ARG A 25 11.72 -24.27 -6.12
C ARG A 25 10.40 -23.58 -5.80
N PRO A 26 9.39 -24.30 -5.26
CA PRO A 26 8.19 -23.69 -4.71
C PRO A 26 8.49 -22.49 -3.80
N ARG A 27 7.91 -21.32 -4.10
CA ARG A 27 8.07 -20.09 -3.29
C ARG A 27 6.86 -19.74 -2.43
N VAL A 28 5.78 -20.51 -2.56
CA VAL A 28 4.55 -20.41 -1.78
C VAL A 28 4.06 -21.82 -1.43
N ARG A 29 3.10 -21.92 -0.52
CA ARG A 29 2.38 -23.15 -0.19
C ARG A 29 0.89 -22.90 -0.31
N VAL A 30 0.10 -23.96 -0.50
CA VAL A 30 -1.36 -23.87 -0.38
C VAL A 30 -1.72 -23.30 1.00
N GLY A 31 -2.70 -22.40 1.06
CA GLY A 31 -3.08 -21.63 2.24
C GLY A 31 -2.21 -20.40 2.52
N THR A 32 -1.13 -20.17 1.75
CA THR A 32 -0.31 -18.95 1.91
C THR A 32 -1.15 -17.73 1.57
N LYS A 33 -1.23 -16.77 2.50
CA LYS A 33 -1.87 -15.48 2.29
C LYS A 33 -0.84 -14.44 1.84
N LEU A 34 -1.02 -13.91 0.63
CA LEU A 34 -0.18 -12.92 -0.02
C LEU A 34 -0.82 -11.54 0.08
N ARG A 35 -0.16 -10.60 0.76
CA ARG A 35 -0.59 -9.20 0.78
C ARG A 35 -0.26 -8.54 -0.55
N THR A 36 -1.26 -7.95 -1.19
CA THR A 36 -1.13 -7.24 -2.47
C THR A 36 -1.77 -5.86 -2.38
N ARG A 37 -1.64 -5.05 -3.43
CA ARG A 37 -2.31 -3.75 -3.50
C ARG A 37 -3.83 -3.84 -3.62
N ALA A 38 -4.36 -4.97 -4.09
CA ALA A 38 -5.81 -5.17 -4.19
C ALA A 38 -6.41 -5.76 -2.90
N GLY A 39 -5.59 -6.10 -1.91
CA GLY A 39 -5.96 -6.80 -0.68
C GLY A 39 -5.23 -8.13 -0.54
N LEU A 40 -5.82 -9.06 0.21
CA LEU A 40 -5.23 -10.35 0.53
C LEU A 40 -5.63 -11.40 -0.50
N LEU A 41 -4.64 -12.09 -1.06
CA LEU A 41 -4.85 -13.26 -1.91
C LEU A 41 -4.45 -14.52 -1.17
N GLU A 42 -5.19 -15.60 -1.33
CA GLU A 42 -4.83 -16.92 -0.84
C GLU A 42 -4.36 -17.80 -2.00
N VAL A 43 -3.27 -18.55 -1.76
CA VAL A 43 -2.83 -19.60 -2.67
C VAL A 43 -3.70 -20.83 -2.47
N THR A 44 -4.51 -21.18 -3.47
CA THR A 44 -5.46 -22.30 -3.40
C THR A 44 -4.90 -23.61 -3.97
N SER A 45 -3.92 -23.52 -4.87
CA SER A 45 -3.23 -24.69 -5.43
C SER A 45 -1.81 -24.34 -5.85
N LEU A 46 -0.94 -25.35 -5.87
CA LEU A 46 0.41 -25.22 -6.39
C LEU A 46 0.84 -26.54 -7.05
N GLU A 47 1.13 -26.48 -8.34
CA GLU A 47 1.51 -27.65 -9.14
C GLU A 47 2.68 -27.29 -10.06
N GLN A 48 3.66 -28.17 -10.20
CA GLN A 48 4.67 -28.06 -11.24
C GLN A 48 4.11 -28.61 -12.56
N VAL A 49 4.11 -27.80 -13.62
CA VAL A 49 3.52 -28.16 -14.91
C VAL A 49 4.52 -28.00 -16.05
N ALA A 50 4.43 -28.86 -17.06
CA ALA A 50 5.18 -28.68 -18.29
C ALA A 50 4.57 -27.51 -19.10
N PRO A 51 5.37 -26.55 -19.62
CA PRO A 51 4.84 -25.44 -20.44
C PRO A 51 4.00 -25.89 -21.64
N SER A 52 4.31 -27.07 -22.20
CA SER A 52 3.58 -27.68 -23.32
C SER A 52 2.16 -28.12 -22.95
N ARG A 53 1.90 -28.44 -21.67
CA ARG A 53 0.58 -28.87 -21.18
C ARG A 53 -0.36 -27.72 -20.82
N ILE A 54 0.13 -26.48 -20.83
CA ILE A 54 -0.68 -25.30 -20.54
C ILE A 54 -1.65 -25.06 -21.71
N THR A 55 -2.92 -24.93 -21.37
CA THR A 55 -4.02 -24.72 -22.34
C THR A 55 -4.32 -23.25 -22.57
N ALA A 56 -5.01 -22.93 -23.66
CA ALA A 56 -5.50 -21.57 -23.92
C ALA A 56 -6.52 -21.10 -22.87
N ALA A 57 -7.35 -22.02 -22.34
CA ALA A 57 -8.29 -21.71 -21.26
C ALA A 57 -7.56 -21.31 -19.97
N GLU A 58 -6.48 -22.00 -19.60
CA GLU A 58 -5.66 -21.63 -18.45
C GLU A 58 -4.88 -20.33 -18.68
N ALA A 59 -4.46 -20.05 -19.91
CA ALA A 59 -3.85 -18.77 -20.25
C ALA A 59 -4.81 -17.60 -20.01
N LYS A 60 -6.08 -17.75 -20.43
CA LYS A 60 -7.14 -16.77 -20.15
C LYS A 60 -7.37 -16.60 -18.64
N ARG A 61 -7.47 -17.71 -17.90
CA ARG A 61 -7.58 -17.71 -16.42
C ARG A 61 -6.38 -17.12 -15.68
N ALA A 62 -5.24 -16.96 -16.37
CA ALA A 62 -4.06 -16.26 -15.86
C ALA A 62 -3.98 -14.78 -16.30
N GLY A 63 -5.01 -14.30 -17.01
CA GLY A 63 -5.10 -12.93 -17.53
C GLY A 63 -4.20 -12.65 -18.73
N ALA A 64 -3.74 -13.69 -19.44
CA ALA A 64 -3.07 -13.52 -20.73
C ALA A 64 -4.10 -13.42 -21.86
N ALA A 65 -3.83 -12.57 -22.86
CA ALA A 65 -4.67 -12.44 -24.05
C ALA A 65 -4.62 -13.69 -24.94
N SER A 66 -3.55 -14.47 -24.87
CA SER A 66 -3.41 -15.73 -25.60
C SER A 66 -2.43 -16.71 -24.95
N LEU A 67 -2.51 -17.99 -25.37
CA LEU A 67 -1.51 -18.99 -24.99
C LEU A 67 -0.11 -18.64 -25.49
N LYS A 68 0.01 -18.02 -26.67
CA LYS A 68 1.28 -17.57 -27.24
C LYS A 68 1.93 -16.52 -26.33
N GLU A 69 1.15 -15.53 -25.88
CA GLU A 69 1.63 -14.52 -24.94
C GLU A 69 2.13 -15.15 -23.64
N LEU A 70 1.32 -16.03 -23.03
CA LEU A 70 1.71 -16.69 -21.79
C LEU A 70 3.00 -17.50 -21.94
N ARG A 71 3.16 -18.23 -23.06
CA ARG A 71 4.39 -18.98 -23.35
C ARG A 71 5.59 -18.07 -23.50
N GLY A 72 5.46 -16.96 -24.24
CA GLY A 72 6.52 -15.95 -24.35
C GLY A 72 6.95 -15.38 -23.00
N LEU A 73 6.01 -15.16 -22.07
CA LEU A 73 6.33 -14.74 -20.70
C LEU A 73 7.09 -15.82 -19.89
N LEU A 74 6.86 -17.11 -20.20
CA LEU A 74 7.51 -18.25 -19.54
C LEU A 74 8.85 -18.63 -20.14
N GLU A 75 9.18 -18.15 -21.34
CA GLU A 75 10.52 -18.26 -21.93
C GLU A 75 11.56 -17.49 -21.10
N MET A 76 11.13 -16.45 -20.38
CA MET A 76 11.94 -15.83 -19.35
C MET A 76 12.25 -16.84 -18.24
N LYS A 77 13.54 -17.13 -18.04
CA LYS A 77 14.01 -18.17 -17.10
C LYS A 77 13.57 -19.57 -17.52
N ALA A 78 13.75 -19.88 -18.80
CA ALA A 78 13.52 -21.19 -19.38
C ALA A 78 14.37 -22.31 -18.73
N ASP A 79 15.37 -21.98 -17.92
CA ASP A 79 16.16 -22.90 -17.11
C ASP A 79 15.41 -23.49 -15.88
N ARG A 80 14.30 -22.87 -15.45
CA ARG A 80 13.65 -23.19 -14.16
C ARG A 80 12.34 -23.93 -14.33
N PRO A 81 11.89 -24.79 -13.42
CA PRO A 81 10.53 -25.36 -13.47
C PRO A 81 9.40 -24.31 -13.57
N THR A 82 8.32 -24.63 -14.31
CA THR A 82 7.07 -23.85 -14.28
C THR A 82 6.16 -24.35 -13.19
N PHE A 83 5.65 -23.44 -12.38
CA PHE A 83 4.61 -23.69 -11.40
C PHE A 83 3.32 -22.99 -11.82
N LYS A 84 2.22 -23.73 -11.81
CA LYS A 84 0.84 -23.25 -11.86
C LYS A 84 0.38 -23.00 -10.43
N VAL A 85 -0.04 -21.78 -10.15
CA VAL A 85 -0.47 -21.32 -8.83
C VAL A 85 -1.92 -20.90 -8.92
N GLY A 86 -2.79 -21.56 -8.15
CA GLY A 86 -4.18 -21.10 -7.94
C GLY A 86 -4.21 -19.94 -6.95
N LEU A 87 -4.99 -18.91 -7.25
CA LEU A 87 -5.13 -17.70 -6.45
C LEU A 87 -6.61 -17.37 -6.25
N ARG A 88 -6.95 -16.88 -5.06
CA ARG A 88 -8.29 -16.38 -4.74
C ARG A 88 -8.19 -15.10 -3.92
N TYR A 89 -9.02 -14.10 -4.23
CA TYR A 89 -9.18 -12.94 -3.37
C TYR A 89 -9.95 -13.32 -2.10
N VAL A 90 -9.42 -12.97 -0.92
CA VAL A 90 -9.99 -13.36 0.38
C VAL A 90 -10.32 -12.19 1.30
N GLY A 91 -10.19 -10.95 0.82
CA GLY A 91 -10.57 -9.74 1.56
C GLY A 91 -9.57 -8.60 1.45
N GLY A 92 -9.86 -7.50 2.14
CA GLY A 92 -8.98 -6.34 2.23
C GLY A 92 -7.66 -6.66 2.95
N ASP A 93 -6.77 -5.67 3.04
CA ASP A 93 -5.59 -5.82 3.91
C ASP A 93 -6.06 -5.77 5.37
N PRO A 94 -5.81 -6.80 6.21
CA PRO A 94 -6.26 -6.78 7.61
C PRO A 94 -5.76 -5.59 8.42
N ARG A 95 -4.68 -4.93 7.98
CA ARG A 95 -4.18 -3.70 8.61
C ARG A 95 -5.10 -2.51 8.40
N ASP A 96 -5.92 -2.52 7.36
CA ASP A 96 -6.89 -1.45 7.07
C ASP A 96 -8.00 -1.42 8.12
N GLU A 97 -8.50 -2.59 8.53
CA GLU A 97 -9.46 -2.73 9.63
C GLU A 97 -8.78 -2.41 10.96
N LEU A 98 -7.61 -3.02 11.23
CA LEU A 98 -6.89 -2.83 12.48
C LEU A 98 -6.60 -1.36 12.78
N ARG A 99 -6.17 -0.58 11.77
CA ARG A 99 -5.81 0.83 11.97
C ARG A 99 -7.02 1.73 12.22
N ALA A 100 -8.19 1.36 11.67
CA ALA A 100 -9.42 2.13 11.81
C ALA A 100 -10.11 1.88 13.17
N THR A 101 -9.91 0.70 13.76
CA THR A 101 -10.50 0.31 15.04
C THR A 101 -9.76 0.94 16.22
N VAL A 102 -10.49 1.71 17.03
CA VAL A 102 -10.01 2.21 18.33
C VAL A 102 -9.88 1.01 19.29
N PRO A 103 -8.68 0.75 19.84
CA PRO A 103 -8.42 -0.39 20.72
C PRO A 103 -9.06 -0.19 22.11
N SER A 104 -9.42 -1.29 22.77
CA SER A 104 -9.75 -1.30 24.18
C SER A 104 -8.52 -1.06 25.07
N THR A 105 -8.72 -0.80 26.36
CA THR A 105 -7.63 -0.65 27.34
C THR A 105 -6.71 -1.87 27.42
N ASP A 106 -7.26 -3.09 27.33
CA ASP A 106 -6.49 -4.33 27.34
C ASP A 106 -5.67 -4.48 26.05
N GLU A 107 -6.25 -4.11 24.92
CA GLU A 107 -5.54 -4.09 23.64
C GLU A 107 -4.42 -3.05 23.63
N ILE A 108 -4.66 -1.85 24.19
CA ILE A 108 -3.62 -0.82 24.37
C ILE A 108 -2.45 -1.38 25.18
N SER A 109 -2.74 -2.02 26.31
CA SER A 109 -1.71 -2.64 27.17
C SER A 109 -0.91 -3.71 26.41
N ALA A 110 -1.58 -4.54 25.60
CA ALA A 110 -0.93 -5.55 24.77
C ALA A 110 -0.04 -4.93 23.67
N ILE A 111 -0.49 -3.81 23.06
CA ILE A 111 0.30 -3.07 22.08
C ILE A 111 1.54 -2.45 22.75
N SER A 112 1.39 -1.77 23.89
CA SER A 112 2.51 -1.19 24.65
C SER A 112 3.57 -2.25 24.97
N ALA A 113 3.15 -3.40 25.50
CA ALA A 113 4.06 -4.51 25.76
C ALA A 113 4.73 -5.05 24.48
N ARG A 114 4.09 -4.95 23.31
CA ARG A 114 4.71 -5.32 22.03
C ARG A 114 5.74 -4.29 21.58
N LEU A 115 5.47 -3.00 21.79
CA LEU A 115 6.43 -1.92 21.53
C LEU A 115 7.67 -2.06 22.42
N ASP A 116 7.50 -2.36 23.71
CA ASP A 116 8.61 -2.58 24.65
C ASP A 116 9.54 -3.70 24.19
N ARG A 117 8.97 -4.81 23.68
CA ARG A 117 9.77 -5.92 23.12
C ARG A 117 10.52 -5.51 21.85
N LEU A 118 9.94 -4.64 21.02
CA LEU A 118 10.62 -4.12 19.82
C LEU A 118 11.76 -3.17 20.18
N ASP A 119 11.56 -2.36 21.22
CA ASP A 119 12.57 -1.46 21.76
C ASP A 119 13.72 -2.22 22.42
N ALA A 120 13.42 -3.23 23.25
CA ALA A 120 14.43 -4.06 23.90
C ALA A 120 15.28 -4.90 22.92
N ALA A 121 14.71 -5.30 21.78
CA ALA A 121 15.41 -6.04 20.73
C ALA A 121 16.22 -5.14 19.78
N SER A 122 16.15 -3.81 19.94
CA SER A 122 16.74 -2.86 19.02
C SER A 122 18.19 -2.49 19.40
N PRO A 123 19.15 -2.55 18.46
CA PRO A 123 20.54 -2.15 18.75
C PRO A 123 20.73 -0.64 18.95
N ILE A 124 19.74 0.17 18.58
CA ILE A 124 19.75 1.64 18.73
C ILE A 124 18.98 2.11 19.98
N GLY A 125 18.59 1.17 20.85
CA GLY A 125 17.73 1.45 22.00
C GLY A 125 16.27 1.69 21.61
N PRO A 126 15.47 2.28 22.54
CA PRO A 126 14.06 2.55 22.32
C PRO A 126 13.83 3.51 21.15
N TRP A 127 12.96 3.13 20.22
CA TRP A 127 12.69 3.87 19.00
C TRP A 127 11.20 4.00 18.69
N THR A 128 10.36 3.08 19.19
CA THR A 128 8.96 2.97 18.78
C THR A 128 8.16 4.24 19.10
N ARG A 129 8.21 4.68 20.37
CA ARG A 129 7.48 5.86 20.87
C ARG A 129 7.95 7.16 20.25
N ALA A 130 9.26 7.37 20.17
CA ALA A 130 9.83 8.54 19.47
C ALA A 130 9.42 8.59 17.98
N THR A 131 9.31 7.43 17.33
CA THR A 131 8.85 7.34 15.94
C THR A 131 7.35 7.62 15.81
N LEU A 132 6.52 7.14 16.75
CA LEU A 132 5.09 7.46 16.77
C LEU A 132 4.88 8.96 17.03
N GLU A 133 5.58 9.52 18.02
CA GLU A 133 5.49 10.94 18.39
C GLU A 133 5.85 11.86 17.23
N ILE A 134 6.98 11.61 16.53
CA ILE A 134 7.37 12.48 15.42
C ILE A 134 6.38 12.41 14.24
N ILE A 135 5.80 11.24 13.97
CA ILE A 135 4.76 11.09 12.93
C ILE A 135 3.47 11.79 13.36
N ASP A 136 3.12 11.73 14.65
CA ASP A 136 1.95 12.40 15.23
C ASP A 136 2.10 13.92 15.21
N ARG A 137 3.30 14.43 15.48
CA ARG A 137 3.61 15.87 15.47
C ARG A 137 3.71 16.42 14.05
N ARG A 138 4.20 15.62 13.10
CA ARG A 138 4.53 16.05 11.73
C ARG A 138 3.92 15.11 10.69
N PRO A 139 2.58 15.02 10.63
CA PRO A 139 1.93 14.16 9.64
C PRO A 139 2.31 14.63 8.22
N THR A 140 2.30 13.68 7.29
CA THR A 140 2.55 13.90 5.85
C THR A 140 3.98 14.32 5.46
N VAL A 141 4.88 14.54 6.44
CA VAL A 141 6.30 14.81 6.21
C VAL A 141 7.03 13.57 5.70
N ARG A 142 7.98 13.78 4.78
CA ARG A 142 8.67 12.66 4.12
C ARG A 142 9.57 11.91 5.08
N ALA A 143 9.71 10.61 4.83
CA ALA A 143 10.56 9.74 5.62
C ALA A 143 12.01 10.23 5.82
N PRO A 144 12.73 10.78 4.81
CA PRO A 144 14.08 11.28 5.03
C PRO A 144 14.14 12.45 6.02
N ASP A 145 13.15 13.33 5.99
CA ASP A 145 13.12 14.52 6.85
C ASP A 145 12.82 14.12 8.31
N LEU A 146 11.86 13.19 8.51
CA LEU A 146 11.58 12.60 9.82
C LEU A 146 12.79 11.81 10.36
N ALA A 147 13.44 11.03 9.50
CA ALA A 147 14.61 10.25 9.89
C ALA A 147 15.78 11.17 10.29
N ALA A 148 16.01 12.25 9.53
CA ALA A 148 17.06 13.22 9.82
C ALA A 148 16.88 13.90 11.18
N GLU A 149 15.64 14.26 11.54
CA GLU A 149 15.34 14.86 12.84
C GLU A 149 15.60 13.89 14.02
N LEU A 150 15.39 12.59 13.80
CA LEU A 150 15.75 11.55 14.78
C LEU A 150 17.22 11.12 14.69
N GLY A 151 18.04 11.71 13.82
CA GLY A 151 19.43 11.31 13.60
C GLY A 151 19.58 9.90 13.00
N ARG A 152 18.62 9.45 12.20
CA ARG A 152 18.52 8.09 11.66
C ARG A 152 18.74 8.00 10.17
N GLU A 153 19.29 6.87 9.73
CA GLU A 153 19.31 6.50 8.31
C GLU A 153 17.87 6.24 7.81
N THR A 154 17.55 6.71 6.60
CA THR A 154 16.19 6.69 6.05
C THR A 154 15.66 5.27 5.81
N GLY A 155 16.49 4.37 5.29
CA GLY A 155 16.16 2.96 5.05
C GLY A 155 15.83 2.21 6.34
N GLU A 156 16.65 2.35 7.38
CA GLU A 156 16.40 1.78 8.71
C GLU A 156 15.13 2.36 9.34
N PHE A 157 14.95 3.68 9.29
CA PHE A 157 13.72 4.33 9.75
C PHE A 157 12.48 3.75 9.05
N LYS A 158 12.52 3.58 7.72
CA LYS A 158 11.43 2.97 6.95
C LYS A 158 11.16 1.51 7.32
N LYS A 159 12.20 0.73 7.64
CA LYS A 159 12.04 -0.66 8.12
C LYS A 159 11.31 -0.69 9.45
N ASP A 160 11.61 0.24 10.32
CA ASP A 160 11.00 0.37 11.64
C ASP A 160 9.56 0.88 11.59
N VAL A 161 9.28 1.93 10.81
CA VAL A 161 7.90 2.38 10.55
C VAL A 161 7.05 1.24 9.97
N ARG A 162 7.64 0.33 9.17
CA ARG A 162 6.91 -0.86 8.69
C ARG A 162 6.50 -1.78 9.83
N LYS A 163 7.32 -1.95 10.88
CA LYS A 163 6.95 -2.75 12.06
C LYS A 163 5.73 -2.13 12.78
N LEU A 164 5.73 -0.80 12.95
CA LEU A 164 4.58 -0.08 13.54
C LEU A 164 3.33 -0.17 12.67
N LYS A 165 3.50 -0.13 11.34
CA LYS A 165 2.41 -0.32 10.38
C LYS A 165 1.79 -1.72 10.48
N GLU A 166 2.58 -2.76 10.71
CA GLU A 166 2.03 -4.12 10.92
C GLU A 166 1.17 -4.21 12.19
N LEU A 167 1.39 -3.33 13.18
CA LEU A 167 0.56 -3.20 14.37
C LEU A 167 -0.66 -2.28 14.17
N GLY A 168 -0.86 -1.76 12.95
CA GLY A 168 -1.96 -0.86 12.64
C GLY A 168 -1.81 0.55 13.22
N LEU A 169 -0.63 0.96 13.69
CA LEU A 169 -0.42 2.24 14.38
C LEU A 169 -0.11 3.42 13.45
N THR A 170 0.24 3.13 12.19
CA THR A 170 0.62 4.16 11.20
C THR A 170 0.00 3.89 9.84
N GLU A 171 -0.23 4.97 9.11
CA GLU A 171 -0.65 4.99 7.71
C GLU A 171 0.51 5.43 6.83
N SER A 172 0.76 4.68 5.74
CA SER A 172 1.70 5.14 4.72
C SER A 172 0.93 5.88 3.64
N LEU A 173 1.29 7.14 3.45
CA LEU A 173 0.73 7.97 2.39
C LEU A 173 1.62 7.88 1.15
N ASP A 174 1.19 8.48 0.05
CA ASP A 174 2.06 8.65 -1.13
C ASP A 174 3.31 9.47 -0.80
N ILE A 175 3.16 10.43 0.12
CA ILE A 175 4.24 11.20 0.69
C ILE A 175 4.05 11.23 2.21
N GLY A 176 5.02 10.64 2.92
CA GLY A 176 5.08 10.65 4.38
C GLY A 176 4.19 9.62 5.05
N TYR A 177 3.91 9.89 6.33
CA TYR A 177 3.14 9.02 7.21
C TYR A 177 2.09 9.81 7.98
N ARG A 178 1.11 9.11 8.54
CA ARG A 178 0.18 9.66 9.54
C ARG A 178 -0.01 8.61 10.63
N ILE A 179 -0.34 9.04 11.84
CA ILE A 179 -0.83 8.15 12.90
C ILE A 179 -2.26 7.71 12.57
N SER A 180 -2.56 6.42 12.76
CA SER A 180 -3.91 5.90 12.57
C SER A 180 -4.79 6.19 13.80
N PRO A 181 -6.13 6.05 13.70
CA PRO A 181 -7.01 6.07 14.87
C PRO A 181 -6.54 5.15 16.01
N ARG A 182 -6.08 3.92 15.69
CA ARG A 182 -5.49 3.00 16.68
C ARG A 182 -4.23 3.55 17.34
N GLY A 183 -3.36 4.19 16.57
CA GLY A 183 -2.14 4.81 17.07
C GLY A 183 -2.40 6.04 17.93
N VAL A 184 -3.40 6.86 17.58
CA VAL A 184 -3.83 8.01 18.39
C VAL A 184 -4.28 7.54 19.77
N ALA A 185 -5.16 6.53 19.83
CA ALA A 185 -5.66 5.99 21.09
C ALA A 185 -4.53 5.46 22.00
N LEU A 186 -3.52 4.81 21.41
CA LEU A 186 -2.34 4.38 22.14
C LEU A 186 -1.54 5.57 22.70
N ILE A 187 -1.22 6.55 21.85
CA ILE A 187 -0.43 7.73 22.26
C ILE A 187 -1.14 8.48 23.39
N ASP A 188 -2.44 8.70 23.26
CA ASP A 188 -3.24 9.44 24.25
C ASP A 188 -3.38 8.68 25.56
N ALA A 189 -3.48 7.35 25.51
CA ALA A 189 -3.50 6.51 26.70
C ALA A 189 -2.15 6.49 27.42
N GLU A 190 -1.03 6.45 26.69
CA GLU A 190 0.31 6.49 27.29
C GLU A 190 0.69 7.89 27.82
N SER A 191 0.26 8.96 27.16
CA SER A 191 0.51 10.34 27.60
C SER A 191 -0.38 10.78 28.75
N GLY A 192 -1.54 10.13 28.92
CA GLY A 192 -2.58 10.53 29.87
C GLY A 192 -3.29 11.84 29.51
N THR A 193 -2.97 12.47 28.37
CA THR A 193 -3.60 13.70 27.90
C THR A 193 -3.75 13.66 26.37
N PRO A 194 -5.01 13.64 25.85
CA PRO A 194 -5.24 13.68 24.42
C PRO A 194 -4.74 14.97 23.78
N ARG A 195 -4.02 14.85 22.66
CA ARG A 195 -3.67 16.02 21.85
C ARG A 195 -4.88 16.49 21.05
N THR A 196 -5.25 17.76 21.25
CA THR A 196 -6.39 18.41 20.57
C THR A 196 -5.98 19.13 19.29
N ASP A 197 -4.68 19.26 19.02
CA ASP A 197 -4.10 19.98 17.87
C ASP A 197 -3.83 19.08 16.66
N ARG A 198 -4.25 17.81 16.68
CA ARG A 198 -4.01 16.87 15.58
C ARG A 198 -4.77 17.29 14.32
N GLU A 199 -4.05 17.46 13.23
CA GLU A 199 -4.65 17.64 11.91
C GLU A 199 -5.44 16.40 11.52
N ALA A 200 -6.75 16.55 11.34
CA ALA A 200 -7.60 15.50 10.82
C ALA A 200 -7.14 15.09 9.41
N ALA A 201 -7.32 13.82 9.07
CA ALA A 201 -7.21 13.42 7.68
C ALA A 201 -8.23 14.22 6.85
N PRO A 202 -7.85 14.76 5.67
CA PRO A 202 -8.80 15.43 4.81
C PRO A 202 -9.97 14.50 4.45
N ASP A 203 -11.19 14.98 4.65
CA ASP A 203 -12.39 14.23 4.29
C ASP A 203 -12.52 14.14 2.77
N GLY A 204 -12.77 12.93 2.29
CA GLY A 204 -12.98 12.65 0.87
C GLY A 204 -12.07 11.55 0.32
N THR A 205 -12.07 11.43 -1.00
CA THR A 205 -11.32 10.39 -1.70
C THR A 205 -9.85 10.81 -1.85
N PRO A 206 -8.88 10.01 -1.39
CA PRO A 206 -7.47 10.32 -1.57
C PRO A 206 -7.07 10.47 -3.05
N LEU A 207 -6.09 11.33 -3.31
CA LEU A 207 -5.50 11.46 -4.64
C LEU A 207 -4.95 10.12 -5.17
N PRO A 208 -5.06 9.85 -6.47
CA PRO A 208 -4.38 8.72 -7.09
C PRO A 208 -2.87 8.96 -7.10
N ARG A 209 -2.10 7.89 -7.37
CA ARG A 209 -0.64 7.98 -7.49
C ARG A 209 -0.23 8.73 -8.75
N ILE A 210 -0.04 10.03 -8.60
CA ILE A 210 0.39 10.95 -9.68
C ILE A 210 1.89 11.27 -9.66
N GLY A 211 2.65 10.57 -8.80
CA GLY A 211 4.08 10.78 -8.62
C GLY A 211 4.41 11.90 -7.63
N ALA A 212 5.58 11.79 -6.98
CA ALA A 212 5.94 12.69 -5.88
C ALA A 212 6.01 14.19 -6.26
N PRO A 213 6.46 14.60 -7.46
CA PRO A 213 6.41 16.01 -7.86
C PRO A 213 4.98 16.57 -7.89
N ALA A 214 4.07 15.91 -8.61
CA ALA A 214 2.69 16.35 -8.74
C ALA A 214 1.94 16.29 -7.40
N THR A 215 2.09 15.22 -6.62
CA THR A 215 1.48 15.12 -5.29
C THR A 215 1.95 16.25 -4.36
N ARG A 216 3.22 16.67 -4.43
CA ARG A 216 3.71 17.83 -3.65
C ARG A 216 3.09 19.14 -4.13
N ALA A 217 3.03 19.35 -5.44
CA ALA A 217 2.46 20.56 -6.02
C ALA A 217 0.99 20.74 -5.60
N LEU A 218 0.18 19.67 -5.68
CA LEU A 218 -1.22 19.69 -5.24
C LEU A 218 -1.33 19.96 -3.73
N ARG A 219 -0.56 19.26 -2.90
CA ARG A 219 -0.58 19.47 -1.43
C ARG A 219 -0.17 20.89 -1.02
N ALA A 220 0.78 21.50 -1.74
CA ALA A 220 1.18 22.89 -1.51
C ALA A 220 0.04 23.89 -1.80
N GLN A 221 -0.93 23.50 -2.62
CA GLN A 221 -2.16 24.26 -2.88
C GLN A 221 -3.32 23.84 -1.96
N GLY A 222 -3.06 23.03 -0.92
CA GLY A 222 -4.11 22.51 -0.05
C GLY A 222 -5.01 21.45 -0.70
N VAL A 223 -4.60 20.87 -1.83
CA VAL A 223 -5.35 19.83 -2.54
C VAL A 223 -4.89 18.45 -2.07
N TRP A 224 -5.78 17.76 -1.37
CA TRP A 224 -5.58 16.46 -0.75
C TRP A 224 -6.53 15.38 -1.26
N THR A 225 -7.67 15.77 -1.84
CA THR A 225 -8.73 14.84 -2.26
C THR A 225 -9.16 15.05 -3.71
N LEU A 226 -9.78 14.03 -4.32
CA LEU A 226 -10.32 14.12 -5.67
C LEU A 226 -11.46 15.13 -5.78
N GLU A 227 -12.26 15.26 -4.73
CA GLU A 227 -13.34 16.23 -4.63
C GLU A 227 -12.80 17.66 -4.72
N GLN A 228 -11.64 17.92 -4.10
CA GLN A 228 -10.94 19.19 -4.24
C GLN A 228 -10.35 19.34 -5.66
N VAL A 229 -9.77 18.29 -6.25
CA VAL A 229 -9.26 18.35 -7.64
C VAL A 229 -10.35 18.74 -8.63
N ARG A 230 -11.58 18.23 -8.47
CA ARG A 230 -12.72 18.59 -9.32
C ARG A 230 -13.01 20.09 -9.35
N SER A 231 -12.70 20.82 -8.28
CA SER A 231 -12.91 22.27 -8.22
C SER A 231 -11.88 23.07 -9.02
N TRP A 232 -10.82 22.44 -9.54
CA TRP A 232 -9.78 23.09 -10.33
C TRP A 232 -10.04 22.94 -11.82
N ARG A 233 -9.63 23.96 -12.60
CA ARG A 233 -9.52 23.85 -14.06
C ARG A 233 -8.30 23.01 -14.42
N GLU A 234 -8.43 22.27 -15.52
CA GLU A 234 -7.34 21.43 -16.01
C GLU A 234 -6.09 22.24 -16.36
N SER A 235 -6.26 23.42 -16.97
CA SER A 235 -5.18 24.34 -17.32
C SER A 235 -4.40 24.82 -16.10
N ASP A 236 -5.11 25.09 -15.00
CA ASP A 236 -4.52 25.65 -13.79
C ASP A 236 -3.71 24.58 -13.05
N LEU A 237 -4.19 23.34 -13.03
CA LEU A 237 -3.41 22.19 -12.55
C LEU A 237 -2.17 21.94 -13.39
N ALA A 238 -2.29 22.00 -14.73
CA ALA A 238 -1.17 21.80 -15.64
C ALA A 238 -0.09 22.89 -15.53
N ALA A 239 -0.45 24.09 -15.09
CA ALA A 239 0.47 25.20 -14.86
C ALA A 239 1.30 25.03 -13.57
N LEU A 240 0.88 24.16 -12.63
CA LEU A 240 1.62 23.93 -11.40
C LEU A 240 2.96 23.25 -11.67
N HIS A 241 4.03 23.83 -11.12
CA HIS A 241 5.37 23.27 -11.25
C HIS A 241 5.41 21.82 -10.71
N GLY A 242 5.81 20.87 -11.57
CA GLY A 242 5.88 19.44 -11.25
C GLY A 242 4.63 18.63 -11.58
N VAL A 243 3.53 19.27 -12.01
CA VAL A 243 2.34 18.58 -12.53
C VAL A 243 2.47 18.40 -14.04
N GLY A 244 2.91 17.21 -14.46
CA GLY A 244 3.07 16.88 -15.87
C GLY A 244 1.82 16.29 -16.54
N PRO A 245 1.82 16.11 -17.87
CA PRO A 245 0.68 15.57 -18.62
C PRO A 245 0.19 14.19 -18.14
N VAL A 246 1.10 13.35 -17.63
CA VAL A 246 0.76 12.05 -17.05
C VAL A 246 -0.08 12.21 -15.79
N ALA A 247 0.27 13.13 -14.89
CA ALA A 247 -0.48 13.39 -13.67
C ALA A 247 -1.89 13.91 -14.00
N VAL A 248 -1.99 14.88 -14.92
CA VAL A 248 -3.28 15.43 -15.38
C VAL A 248 -4.14 14.34 -16.01
N ARG A 249 -3.58 13.49 -16.88
CA ARG A 249 -4.30 12.37 -17.48
C ARG A 249 -4.82 11.39 -16.43
N THR A 250 -3.98 10.98 -15.48
CA THR A 250 -4.40 10.08 -14.39
C THR A 250 -5.52 10.70 -13.56
N LEU A 251 -5.43 11.99 -13.19
CA LEU A 251 -6.51 12.68 -12.48
C LEU A 251 -7.80 12.69 -13.29
N ARG A 252 -7.73 12.99 -14.60
CA ARG A 252 -8.89 12.97 -15.50
C ARG A 252 -9.56 11.61 -15.56
N GLU A 253 -8.77 10.55 -15.76
CA GLU A 253 -9.24 9.16 -15.82
C GLU A 253 -9.92 8.78 -14.49
N THR A 254 -9.30 9.09 -13.35
CA THR A 254 -9.86 8.78 -12.03
C THR A 254 -11.15 9.57 -11.72
N LEU A 255 -11.25 10.83 -12.18
CA LEU A 255 -12.51 11.59 -12.08
C LEU A 255 -13.59 10.98 -12.98
N ALA A 256 -13.25 10.62 -14.22
CA ALA A 256 -14.18 10.05 -15.18
C ALA A 256 -14.76 8.69 -14.73
N GLU A 257 -13.96 7.85 -14.06
CA GLU A 257 -14.42 6.60 -13.42
C GLU A 257 -15.57 6.83 -12.42
N ARG A 258 -15.74 8.06 -11.92
CA ARG A 258 -16.79 8.48 -10.98
C ARG A 258 -17.88 9.33 -11.62
N GLY A 259 -17.84 9.51 -12.95
CA GLY A 259 -18.71 10.43 -13.66
C GLY A 259 -18.43 11.91 -13.34
N TRP A 260 -17.22 12.23 -12.88
CA TRP A 260 -16.79 13.59 -12.60
C TRP A 260 -15.86 14.13 -13.69
N SER A 261 -15.76 15.45 -13.77
CA SER A 261 -14.82 16.18 -14.63
C SER A 261 -14.14 17.29 -13.83
N PHE A 262 -13.08 17.87 -14.39
CA PHE A 262 -12.53 19.13 -13.89
C PHE A 262 -13.57 20.26 -14.00
N ALA A 263 -13.32 21.35 -13.28
CA ALA A 263 -14.05 22.59 -13.50
C ALA A 263 -13.78 23.11 -14.92
N SER A 264 -14.79 23.77 -15.49
CA SER A 264 -14.70 24.41 -16.81
C SER A 264 -13.76 25.61 -16.81
#